data_AF-I6V1A5-F1
#
_entry.id   AF-I6V1A5-F1
#
_cell.length_a   1.000
_cell.length_b   1.000
_cell.length_c   1.000
_cell.angle_alpha   90.00
_cell.angle_beta   90.00
_cell.angle_gamma   90.00
#
_symmetry.space_group_name_H-M   'P 1'
#
loop_
_entity.id
_entity.type
_entity.pdbx_description
1 polymer ?
#
loop_
_entity_poly.entity_id
_entity_poly.type
_entity_poly.pdbx_seq_one_letter_code
_entity_poly.pdbx_strand_id
1 'polypeptide(L)'
;MKEYVAPLILLPLSFIPILARTFYFWVVLVVIFYLIIPTIIYQLLGITPREVGFRTPNSLRSTELLLVFAFLLGFAGLAIPEMRNYYPIFSYSSALDFALKEILIGVVMFAHEAFFRGFLLFPIAKKSPTIGIIFQDIPYTIIHVGKPTIEIPYSFIAGIIFAKIDLKEESIVPSFLVHWIGSLFFDILCSIT
;
A
#
# COMPACT_ATOMS: atom_id res chain seq x y z
N MET A 1 21.92 -3.45 14.76
CA MET A 1 22.33 -2.46 13.74
C MET A 1 21.72 -2.76 12.37
N LYS A 2 21.78 -4.01 11.88
CA LYS A 2 21.24 -4.41 10.56
C LYS A 2 19.78 -4.00 10.33
N GLU A 3 18.94 -4.05 11.37
CA GLU A 3 17.51 -3.70 11.32
C GLU A 3 17.23 -2.23 10.92
N TYR A 4 18.17 -1.31 11.10
CA TYR A 4 18.03 0.10 10.67
C TYR A 4 18.67 0.35 9.31
N VAL A 5 19.72 -0.41 8.99
CA VAL A 5 20.48 -0.22 7.76
C VAL A 5 19.61 -0.58 6.56
N ALA A 6 18.82 -1.65 6.63
CA ALA A 6 18.00 -2.07 5.49
C ALA A 6 16.89 -1.07 5.14
N PRO A 7 16.03 -0.59 6.08
CA PRO A 7 15.04 0.44 5.77
C PRO A 7 15.63 1.73 5.23
N LEU A 8 16.81 2.15 5.73
CA LEU A 8 17.49 3.35 5.24
C LEU A 8 18.00 3.19 3.80
N ILE A 9 18.53 2.01 3.45
CA ILE A 9 18.95 1.70 2.06
C ILE A 9 17.74 1.65 1.13
N LEU A 10 16.61 1.13 1.61
CA LEU A 10 15.40 0.99 0.82
C LEU A 10 14.67 2.32 0.60
N LEU A 11 14.79 3.29 1.52
CA LEU A 11 14.02 4.53 1.49
C LEU A 11 14.02 5.26 0.13
N PRO A 12 15.16 5.43 -0.59
CA PRO A 12 15.15 6.07 -1.90
C PRO A 12 14.35 5.30 -2.97
N LEU A 13 14.21 3.98 -2.81
CA LEU A 13 13.47 3.13 -3.75
C LEU A 13 11.96 3.44 -3.77
N SER A 14 11.44 4.07 -2.70
CA SER A 14 10.06 4.58 -2.61
C SER A 14 9.68 5.47 -3.81
N PHE A 15 10.66 6.10 -4.46
CA PHE A 15 10.38 7.08 -5.50
C PHE A 15 10.65 6.55 -6.91
N ILE A 16 11.12 5.31 -7.08
CA ILE A 16 11.41 4.78 -8.42
C ILE A 16 10.14 4.47 -9.22
N PRO A 17 9.08 3.86 -8.64
CA PRO A 17 7.87 3.55 -9.42
C PRO A 17 7.16 4.76 -10.03
N ILE A 18 7.35 5.98 -9.49
CA ILE A 18 6.74 7.21 -10.02
C ILE A 18 7.27 7.58 -11.42
N LEU A 19 8.39 6.98 -11.83
CA LEU A 19 8.99 7.18 -13.15
C LEU A 19 8.24 6.43 -14.26
N ALA A 20 7.34 5.50 -13.90
CA ALA A 20 6.54 4.77 -14.87
C ALA A 20 5.68 5.71 -15.72
N ARG A 21 5.45 5.31 -16.97
CA ARG A 21 4.66 6.05 -17.97
C ARG A 21 3.43 5.28 -18.45
N THR A 22 3.35 4.00 -18.12
CA THR A 22 2.24 3.12 -18.46
C THR A 22 1.88 2.26 -17.25
N PHE A 23 0.63 1.81 -17.21
CA PHE A 23 0.13 0.95 -16.13
C PHE A 23 0.99 -0.32 -15.94
N TYR A 24 1.23 -1.08 -17.01
CA TYR A 24 2.02 -2.31 -16.91
C TYR A 24 3.47 -2.05 -16.49
N PHE A 25 4.08 -0.96 -16.96
CA PHE A 25 5.44 -0.61 -16.53
C PHE A 25 5.46 -0.21 -15.05
N TRP A 26 4.43 0.51 -14.58
CA TRP A 26 4.26 0.81 -13.16
C TRP A 26 4.14 -0.45 -12.31
N VAL A 27 3.30 -1.42 -12.71
CA VAL A 27 3.17 -2.72 -12.03
C VAL A 27 4.53 -3.42 -11.92
N VAL A 28 5.30 -3.46 -13.02
CA VAL A 28 6.64 -4.07 -13.03
C VAL A 28 7.59 -3.35 -12.07
N LEU A 29 7.65 -2.02 -12.11
CA LEU A 29 8.52 -1.25 -11.21
C LEU A 29 8.14 -1.46 -9.74
N VAL A 30 6.84 -1.44 -9.41
CA VAL A 30 6.37 -1.73 -8.06
C VAL A 30 6.81 -3.12 -7.64
N VAL A 31 6.55 -4.16 -8.42
CA VAL A 31 6.95 -5.54 -8.06
C VAL A 31 8.46 -5.65 -7.84
N ILE A 32 9.27 -5.05 -8.72
CA ILE A 32 10.73 -5.11 -8.61
C ILE A 32 11.23 -4.36 -7.37
N PHE A 33 10.83 -3.09 -7.23
CA PHE A 33 11.44 -2.19 -6.23
C PHE A 33 10.77 -2.27 -4.86
N TYR A 34 9.49 -2.66 -4.78
CA TYR A 34 8.77 -2.76 -3.51
C TYR A 34 8.70 -4.18 -2.95
N LEU A 35 8.89 -5.21 -3.77
CA LEU A 35 8.81 -6.59 -3.31
C LEU A 35 10.13 -7.36 -3.54
N ILE A 36 10.60 -7.49 -4.78
CA ILE A 36 11.73 -8.37 -5.11
C ILE A 36 13.05 -7.88 -4.49
N ILE A 37 13.46 -6.65 -4.78
CA ILE A 37 14.72 -6.07 -4.27
C ILE A 37 14.75 -6.05 -2.73
N PRO A 38 13.71 -5.54 -2.02
CA PRO A 38 13.65 -5.59 -0.57
C PRO A 38 13.74 -7.00 -0.02
N THR A 39 13.03 -7.97 -0.61
CA THR A 39 13.08 -9.38 -0.19
C THR A 39 14.51 -9.91 -0.26
N ILE A 40 15.21 -9.69 -1.38
CA ILE A 40 16.60 -10.14 -1.56
C ILE A 40 17.52 -9.47 -0.52
N ILE A 41 17.42 -8.15 -0.33
CA ILE A 41 18.23 -7.44 0.66
C ILE A 41 18.01 -8.01 2.07
N TYR A 42 16.77 -8.25 2.47
CA TYR A 42 16.45 -8.76 3.80
C TYR A 42 16.94 -10.21 3.97
N GLN A 43 16.79 -11.05 2.95
CA GLN A 43 17.34 -12.41 2.96
C GLN A 43 18.86 -12.42 3.10
N LEU A 44 19.58 -11.57 2.36
CA LEU A 44 21.04 -11.44 2.46
C LEU A 44 21.50 -10.94 3.84
N LEU A 45 20.67 -10.15 4.52
CA LEU A 45 20.95 -9.68 5.88
C LEU A 45 20.56 -10.70 6.97
N GLY A 46 19.92 -11.81 6.59
CA GLY A 46 19.44 -12.85 7.50
C GLY A 46 18.15 -12.48 8.25
N ILE A 47 17.37 -11.52 7.73
CA ILE A 47 16.09 -11.12 8.30
C ILE A 47 14.99 -11.98 7.67
N THR A 48 14.19 -12.63 8.51
CA THR A 48 13.15 -13.55 8.05
C THR A 48 11.89 -12.81 7.60
N PRO A 49 11.06 -13.38 6.70
CA PRO A 49 9.79 -12.76 6.30
C PRO A 49 8.86 -12.46 7.48
N ARG A 50 8.91 -13.27 8.54
CA ARG A 50 8.10 -13.08 9.75
C ARG A 50 8.46 -11.79 10.48
N GLU A 51 9.72 -11.38 10.46
CA GLU A 51 10.20 -10.16 11.12
C GLU A 51 9.78 -8.88 10.42
N VAL A 52 9.22 -9.00 9.21
CA VAL A 52 8.68 -7.89 8.42
C VAL A 52 7.19 -8.06 8.10
N GLY A 53 6.47 -8.80 8.95
CA GLY A 53 5.01 -8.87 8.88
C GLY A 53 4.43 -9.85 7.86
N PHE A 54 5.24 -10.71 7.20
CA PHE A 54 4.69 -11.82 6.42
C PHE A 54 4.29 -12.97 7.35
N ARG A 55 3.16 -12.77 8.03
CA ARG A 55 2.56 -13.70 9.00
C ARG A 55 1.05 -13.74 8.81
N THR A 56 0.42 -14.80 9.27
CA THR A 56 -1.04 -14.80 9.47
C THR A 56 -1.38 -13.79 10.56
N PRO A 57 -2.35 -12.88 10.33
CA PRO A 57 -2.74 -11.89 11.33
C PRO A 57 -3.38 -12.56 12.55
N ASN A 58 -3.20 -11.95 13.73
CA ASN A 58 -3.83 -12.42 14.96
C ASN A 58 -5.37 -12.29 14.92
N SER A 59 -5.88 -11.24 14.27
CA SER A 59 -7.30 -11.00 14.04
C SER A 59 -7.54 -10.20 12.76
N LEU A 60 -8.73 -10.37 12.17
CA LEU A 60 -9.22 -9.55 11.06
C LEU A 60 -10.30 -8.54 11.48
N ARG A 61 -10.64 -8.46 12.77
CA ARG A 61 -11.72 -7.57 13.24
C ARG A 61 -11.48 -6.10 12.92
N SER A 62 -10.22 -5.65 13.05
CA SER A 62 -9.82 -4.29 12.69
C SER A 62 -9.94 -4.07 11.18
N THR A 63 -9.58 -5.06 10.37
CA THR A 63 -9.70 -5.08 8.91
C THR A 63 -11.15 -4.93 8.48
N GLU A 64 -12.07 -5.72 9.04
CA GLU A 64 -13.50 -5.69 8.75
C GLU A 64 -14.10 -4.31 9.02
N LEU A 65 -13.78 -3.72 10.18
CA LEU A 65 -14.23 -2.38 10.52
C LEU A 65 -13.69 -1.33 9.54
N LEU A 66 -12.41 -1.43 9.19
CA LEU A 66 -11.79 -0.51 8.25
C LEU A 66 -12.32 -0.67 6.83
N LEU A 67 -12.73 -1.86 6.42
CA LEU A 67 -13.42 -2.07 5.14
C LEU A 67 -14.77 -1.36 5.11
N VAL A 68 -15.54 -1.41 6.20
CA VAL A 68 -16.79 -0.62 6.31
C VAL A 68 -16.50 0.87 6.16
N PHE A 69 -15.48 1.39 6.84
CA PHE A 69 -15.07 2.79 6.67
C PHE A 69 -14.58 3.09 5.25
N ALA A 70 -13.78 2.21 4.64
CA ALA A 70 -13.31 2.37 3.26
C ALA A 70 -14.47 2.45 2.27
N PHE A 71 -15.54 1.65 2.45
CA PHE A 71 -16.73 1.71 1.60
C PHE A 71 -17.51 3.01 1.80
N LEU A 72 -17.68 3.47 3.04
CA LEU A 72 -18.31 4.77 3.31
C LEU A 72 -17.51 5.92 2.67
N LEU A 73 -16.18 5.87 2.77
CA LEU A 73 -15.30 6.85 2.13
C LEU A 73 -15.32 6.74 0.60
N GLY A 74 -15.47 5.54 0.04
CA GLY A 74 -15.65 5.34 -1.41
C GLY A 74 -16.90 6.05 -1.93
N PHE A 75 -18.04 5.92 -1.25
CA PHE A 75 -19.25 6.67 -1.58
C PHE A 75 -19.05 8.18 -1.43
N ALA A 76 -18.41 8.63 -0.35
CA ALA A 76 -18.09 10.05 -0.16
C ALA A 76 -17.15 10.58 -1.27
N GLY A 77 -16.22 9.75 -1.75
CA GLY A 77 -15.29 10.05 -2.83
C GLY A 77 -15.99 10.37 -4.14
N LEU A 78 -17.15 9.78 -4.42
CA LEU A 78 -17.97 10.12 -5.60
C LEU A 78 -18.43 11.58 -5.61
N ALA A 79 -18.59 12.20 -4.43
CA ALA A 79 -18.94 13.62 -4.34
C ALA A 79 -17.77 14.54 -4.72
N ILE A 80 -16.54 14.03 -4.85
CA ILE A 80 -15.33 14.79 -5.17
C ILE A 80 -15.02 14.67 -6.68
N PRO A 81 -15.17 15.74 -7.47
CA PRO A 81 -14.96 15.68 -8.92
C PRO A 81 -13.55 15.23 -9.33
N GLU A 82 -12.51 15.65 -8.61
CA GLU A 82 -11.13 15.23 -8.88
C GLU A 82 -10.96 13.70 -8.79
N MET A 83 -11.59 13.06 -7.80
CA MET A 83 -11.52 11.61 -7.61
C MET A 83 -12.22 10.86 -8.75
N ARG A 84 -13.43 11.28 -9.13
CA ARG A 84 -14.19 10.68 -10.24
C ARG A 84 -13.52 10.81 -11.59
N ASN A 85 -12.81 11.92 -11.82
CA ASN A 85 -12.11 12.17 -13.08
C ASN A 85 -10.78 11.43 -13.17
N TYR A 86 -10.20 11.07 -12.01
CA TYR A 86 -8.91 10.38 -11.95
C TYR A 86 -9.06 8.86 -11.93
N TYR A 87 -10.12 8.34 -11.29
CA TYR A 87 -10.36 6.91 -11.14
C TYR A 87 -11.48 6.38 -12.05
N PRO A 88 -11.35 5.17 -12.60
CA PRO A 88 -10.17 4.30 -12.52
C PRO A 88 -8.99 4.87 -13.34
N ILE A 89 -7.76 4.60 -12.89
CA ILE A 89 -6.53 5.11 -13.54
C ILE A 89 -6.24 4.47 -14.92
N PHE A 90 -7.12 3.58 -15.37
CA PHE A 90 -7.13 2.93 -16.67
C PHE A 90 -8.58 2.61 -17.07
N SER A 91 -8.84 2.49 -18.38
CA SER A 91 -10.14 2.04 -18.88
C SER A 91 -10.24 0.53 -18.94
N TYR A 92 -11.47 0.01 -18.87
CA TYR A 92 -11.77 -1.41 -19.06
C TYR A 92 -12.41 -1.64 -20.43
N SER A 93 -11.91 -2.62 -21.17
CA SER A 93 -12.42 -2.99 -22.50
C SER A 93 -13.41 -4.16 -22.48
N SER A 94 -13.39 -4.97 -21.41
CA SER A 94 -14.26 -6.13 -21.23
C SER A 94 -14.25 -6.57 -19.76
N ALA A 95 -15.17 -7.47 -19.38
CA ALA A 95 -15.16 -8.07 -18.04
C ALA A 95 -13.87 -8.86 -17.73
N LEU A 96 -13.28 -9.50 -18.74
CA LEU A 96 -12.00 -10.19 -18.58
C LEU A 96 -10.85 -9.20 -18.35
N ASP A 97 -10.83 -8.11 -19.12
CA ASP A 97 -9.83 -7.04 -18.96
C ASP A 97 -9.95 -6.35 -17.59
N PHE A 98 -11.18 -6.14 -17.10
CA PHE A 98 -11.46 -5.72 -15.73
C PHE A 98 -10.85 -6.68 -14.72
N ALA A 99 -11.18 -7.96 -14.77
CA ALA A 99 -10.67 -8.94 -13.81
C ALA A 99 -9.12 -9.00 -13.81
N LEU A 100 -8.48 -8.95 -14.99
CA LEU A 100 -7.03 -8.96 -15.11
C LEU A 100 -6.38 -7.71 -14.50
N LYS A 101 -6.89 -6.51 -14.82
CA LYS A 101 -6.33 -5.26 -14.29
C LYS A 101 -6.53 -5.13 -12.78
N GLU A 102 -7.65 -5.58 -12.25
CA GLU A 102 -7.92 -5.56 -10.81
C GLU A 102 -7.07 -6.56 -10.03
N ILE A 103 -6.74 -7.71 -10.63
CA ILE A 103 -5.74 -8.63 -10.05
C ILE A 103 -4.35 -7.97 -10.03
N LEU A 104 -3.97 -7.25 -11.10
CA LEU A 104 -2.69 -6.53 -11.14
C LEU A 104 -2.66 -5.37 -10.13
N ILE A 105 -3.78 -4.67 -9.91
CA ILE A 105 -3.92 -3.71 -8.82
C ILE A 105 -3.74 -4.41 -7.47
N GLY A 106 -4.32 -5.60 -7.27
CA GLY A 106 -4.09 -6.40 -6.07
C GLY A 106 -2.61 -6.72 -5.83
N VAL A 107 -1.87 -7.09 -6.88
CA VAL A 107 -0.41 -7.29 -6.81
C VAL A 107 0.30 -6.00 -6.42
N VAL A 108 -0.10 -4.86 -6.99
CA VAL A 108 0.48 -3.55 -6.65
C VAL A 108 0.20 -3.15 -5.20
N MET A 109 -1.03 -3.34 -4.71
CA MET A 109 -1.39 -3.03 -3.33
C MET A 109 -0.64 -3.93 -2.35
N PHE A 110 -0.53 -5.23 -2.65
CA PHE A 110 0.28 -6.15 -1.87
C PHE A 110 1.74 -5.70 -1.79
N ALA A 111 2.35 -5.33 -2.93
CA ALA A 111 3.73 -4.86 -2.97
C ALA A 111 3.90 -3.52 -2.22
N HIS A 112 2.94 -2.60 -2.31
CA HIS A 112 2.96 -1.37 -1.50
C HIS A 112 2.97 -1.68 -0.01
N GLU A 113 2.06 -2.54 0.47
CA GLU A 113 2.01 -2.90 1.89
C GLU A 113 3.24 -3.68 2.33
N ALA A 114 3.73 -4.60 1.50
CA ALA A 114 5.00 -5.29 1.74
C ALA A 114 6.16 -4.30 1.94
N PHE A 115 6.24 -3.25 1.12
CA PHE A 115 7.30 -2.25 1.23
C PHE A 115 7.15 -1.33 2.43
N PHE A 116 6.05 -0.59 2.48
CA PHE A 116 5.85 0.45 3.47
C PHE A 116 5.54 -0.14 4.86
N ARG A 117 4.58 -1.09 4.93
CA ARG A 117 4.13 -1.69 6.20
C ARG A 117 4.96 -2.91 6.59
N GLY A 118 5.63 -3.57 5.66
CA GLY A 118 6.53 -4.68 5.94
C GLY A 118 7.97 -4.21 6.14
N PHE A 119 8.69 -4.00 5.04
CA PHE A 119 10.13 -3.80 5.00
C PHE A 119 10.57 -2.51 5.71
N LEU A 120 9.87 -1.38 5.56
CA LEU A 120 10.27 -0.13 6.22
C LEU A 120 9.81 -0.06 7.69
N LEU A 121 8.58 -0.49 7.98
CA LEU A 121 7.94 -0.31 9.29
C LEU A 121 8.46 -1.26 10.37
N PHE A 122 8.26 -2.58 10.22
CA PHE A 122 8.49 -3.54 11.31
C PHE A 122 9.91 -3.47 11.90
N PRO A 123 10.99 -3.40 11.10
CA PRO A 123 12.34 -3.36 11.64
C PRO A 123 12.63 -2.15 12.53
N ILE A 124 12.07 -0.98 12.20
CA ILE A 124 12.23 0.24 13.00
C ILE A 124 11.29 0.22 14.20
N ALA A 125 10.06 -0.27 14.00
CA ALA A 125 9.03 -0.36 15.03
C ALA A 125 9.43 -1.26 16.19
N LYS A 126 10.30 -2.26 15.98
CA LYS A 126 10.89 -3.10 17.05
C LYS A 126 11.49 -2.29 18.20
N LYS A 127 12.08 -1.10 17.94
CA LYS A 127 12.54 -0.22 19.05
C LYS A 127 11.64 0.96 19.30
N SER A 128 11.00 1.51 18.27
CA SER A 128 10.10 2.64 18.43
C SER A 128 8.99 2.58 17.39
N PRO A 129 7.78 2.10 17.77
CA PRO A 129 6.63 2.07 16.90
C PRO A 129 6.33 3.44 16.29
N THR A 130 6.41 4.51 17.10
CA THR A 130 6.16 5.88 16.63
C THR A 130 7.13 6.29 15.53
N ILE A 131 8.43 6.03 15.69
CA ILE A 131 9.42 6.36 14.66
C ILE A 131 9.19 5.51 13.42
N GLY A 132 8.93 4.20 13.57
CA GLY A 132 8.64 3.32 12.44
C GLY A 132 7.43 3.77 11.62
N ILE A 133 6.35 4.16 12.30
CA ILE A 133 5.14 4.69 11.66
C ILE A 133 5.48 5.94 10.86
N ILE A 134 6.10 6.96 11.46
CA ILE A 134 6.42 8.20 10.74
C ILE A 134 7.43 7.97 9.61
N PHE A 135 8.42 7.10 9.82
CA PHE A 135 9.46 6.82 8.84
C PHE A 135 8.90 6.21 7.55
N GLN A 136 7.99 5.24 7.64
CA GLN A 136 7.36 4.67 6.45
C GLN A 136 6.29 5.58 5.86
N ASP A 137 5.61 6.37 6.70
CA ASP A 137 4.41 7.09 6.29
C ASP A 137 4.70 8.35 5.47
N ILE A 138 5.80 9.04 5.79
CA ILE A 138 6.25 10.21 5.03
C ILE A 138 6.48 9.87 3.55
N PRO A 139 7.34 8.89 3.17
CA PRO A 139 7.53 8.54 1.77
C PRO A 139 6.26 7.95 1.14
N TYR A 140 5.47 7.17 1.89
CA TYR A 140 4.18 6.68 1.42
C TYR A 140 3.22 7.83 1.04
N THR A 141 3.16 8.88 1.84
CA THR A 141 2.34 10.06 1.54
C THR A 141 2.88 10.84 0.33
N ILE A 142 4.21 10.99 0.24
CA ILE A 142 4.84 11.74 -0.87
C ILE A 142 4.56 11.11 -2.23
N ILE A 143 4.47 9.77 -2.34
CA ILE A 143 4.17 9.12 -3.62
C ILE A 143 2.72 9.37 -4.12
N HIS A 144 1.87 9.99 -3.30
CA HIS A 144 0.52 10.42 -3.69
C HIS A 144 0.50 11.84 -4.27
N VAL A 145 1.63 12.57 -4.27
CA VAL A 145 1.73 13.87 -4.93
C VAL A 145 1.50 13.71 -6.44
N GLY A 146 0.62 14.55 -7.00
CA GLY A 146 0.22 14.50 -8.41
C GLY A 146 -1.06 13.71 -8.68
N LYS A 147 -1.62 13.05 -7.66
CA LYS A 147 -2.98 12.50 -7.66
C LYS A 147 -4.01 13.56 -7.20
N PRO A 148 -5.34 13.28 -7.16
CA PRO A 148 -6.33 14.15 -6.54
C PRO A 148 -5.88 14.67 -5.19
N THR A 149 -6.07 15.96 -4.95
CA THR A 149 -5.44 16.67 -3.82
C THR A 149 -5.80 16.08 -2.46
N ILE A 150 -7.02 15.54 -2.35
CA ILE A 150 -7.53 14.89 -1.13
C ILE A 150 -6.76 13.60 -0.78
N GLU A 151 -6.10 12.95 -1.73
CA GLU A 151 -5.33 11.73 -1.46
C GLU A 151 -4.11 11.98 -0.58
N ILE A 152 -3.55 13.19 -0.53
CA ILE A 152 -2.38 13.48 0.32
C ILE A 152 -2.76 13.38 1.81
N PRO A 153 -3.72 14.17 2.35
CA PRO A 153 -4.11 14.03 3.74
C PRO A 153 -4.78 12.68 4.03
N TYR A 154 -5.51 12.11 3.07
CA TYR A 154 -6.10 10.78 3.21
C TYR A 154 -5.04 9.69 3.35
N SER A 155 -4.04 9.65 2.47
CA SER A 155 -2.97 8.66 2.49
C SER A 155 -2.11 8.78 3.75
N PHE A 156 -1.84 9.98 4.26
CA PHE A 156 -1.14 10.13 5.54
C PHE A 156 -1.94 9.53 6.71
N ILE A 157 -3.24 9.82 6.79
CA ILE A 157 -4.09 9.29 7.87
C ILE A 157 -4.25 7.77 7.75
N ALA A 158 -4.57 7.26 6.55
CA ALA A 158 -4.68 5.83 6.27
C ALA A 158 -3.34 5.11 6.51
N GLY A 159 -2.27 5.72 6.04
CA GLY A 159 -0.87 5.60 6.44
C GLY A 159 -0.62 5.11 7.86
N ILE A 160 -0.89 6.00 8.80
CA ILE A 160 -0.78 5.79 10.25
C ILE A 160 -1.70 4.65 10.72
N ILE A 161 -2.95 4.61 10.25
CA ILE A 161 -3.93 3.60 10.68
C ILE A 161 -3.48 2.20 10.27
N PHE A 162 -3.06 2.02 9.02
CA PHE A 162 -2.56 0.75 8.48
C PHE A 162 -1.31 0.30 9.22
N ALA A 163 -0.37 1.21 9.48
CA ALA A 163 0.81 0.87 10.25
C ALA A 163 0.46 0.42 11.69
N LYS A 164 -0.52 1.06 12.34
CA LYS A 164 -0.97 0.66 13.68
C LYS A 164 -1.65 -0.70 13.72
N ILE A 165 -2.54 -1.00 12.76
CA ILE A 165 -3.21 -2.31 12.73
C ILE A 165 -2.23 -3.41 12.39
N ASP A 166 -1.29 -3.19 11.46
CA ASP A 166 -0.36 -4.23 11.04
C ASP A 166 0.62 -4.57 12.15
N LEU A 167 1.08 -3.58 12.91
CA LEU A 167 1.89 -3.81 14.11
C LEU A 167 1.10 -4.55 15.20
N LYS A 168 -0.18 -4.22 15.40
CA LYS A 168 -1.04 -4.90 16.37
C LYS A 168 -1.30 -6.36 16.00
N GLU A 169 -1.57 -6.63 14.73
CA GLU A 169 -1.91 -7.97 14.25
C GLU A 169 -0.66 -8.76 13.81
N GLU A 170 0.54 -8.16 13.94
CA GLU A 170 1.85 -8.69 13.52
C GLU A 170 1.91 -9.13 12.05
N SER A 171 1.14 -8.48 11.17
CA SER A 171 0.94 -8.91 9.80
C SER A 171 0.66 -7.72 8.88
N ILE A 172 1.13 -7.77 7.63
CA ILE A 172 0.74 -6.80 6.57
C ILE A 172 -0.62 -7.13 5.92
N VAL A 173 -1.20 -8.30 6.22
CA VAL A 173 -2.45 -8.75 5.59
C VAL A 173 -3.63 -7.81 5.87
N PRO A 174 -3.82 -7.26 7.11
CA PRO A 174 -4.90 -6.33 7.38
C PRO A 174 -4.90 -5.12 6.46
N SER A 175 -3.80 -4.36 6.40
CA SER A 175 -3.71 -3.19 5.51
C SER A 175 -3.86 -3.57 4.03
N PHE A 176 -3.26 -4.68 3.59
CA PHE A 176 -3.35 -5.15 2.21
C PHE A 176 -4.80 -5.38 1.79
N LEU A 177 -5.59 -6.07 2.63
CA LEU A 177 -6.99 -6.34 2.33
C LEU A 177 -7.80 -5.05 2.25
N VAL A 178 -7.61 -4.12 3.20
CA VAL A 178 -8.30 -2.83 3.16
C VAL A 178 -7.92 -2.02 1.92
N HIS A 179 -6.64 -1.98 1.58
CA HIS A 179 -6.12 -1.20 0.45
C HIS A 179 -6.62 -1.75 -0.89
N TRP A 180 -6.51 -3.06 -1.11
CA TRP A 180 -6.93 -3.67 -2.36
C TRP A 180 -8.44 -3.67 -2.54
N ILE A 181 -9.19 -4.15 -1.54
CA ILE A 181 -10.65 -4.23 -1.65
C ILE A 181 -11.26 -2.82 -1.69
N GLY A 182 -10.70 -1.86 -0.94
CA GLY A 182 -11.10 -0.45 -1.01
C GLY A 182 -10.88 0.17 -2.39
N SER A 183 -9.70 -0.06 -3.00
CA SER A 183 -9.39 0.38 -4.37
C SER A 183 -10.36 -0.23 -5.38
N LEU A 184 -10.50 -1.56 -5.37
CA LEU A 184 -11.40 -2.29 -6.26
C LEU A 184 -12.84 -1.78 -6.14
N PHE A 185 -13.31 -1.56 -4.91
CA PHE A 185 -14.65 -1.04 -4.68
C PHE A 185 -14.83 0.36 -5.28
N PHE A 186 -13.86 1.24 -5.11
CA PHE A 186 -13.94 2.59 -5.66
C PHE A 186 -13.86 2.62 -7.19
N ASP A 187 -13.00 1.79 -7.79
CA ASP A 187 -12.93 1.63 -9.25
C ASP A 187 -14.25 1.10 -9.82
N ILE A 188 -14.92 0.16 -9.14
CA ILE A 188 -16.27 -0.29 -9.50
C ILE A 188 -17.26 0.87 -9.44
N LEU A 189 -17.27 1.64 -8.33
CA LEU A 189 -18.19 2.77 -8.18
C LEU A 189 -18.03 3.78 -9.32
N CYS A 190 -16.80 4.21 -9.62
CA CYS A 190 -16.54 5.15 -10.71
C CYS A 190 -16.86 4.57 -12.10
N SER A 191 -16.78 3.26 -12.28
CA SER A 191 -17.06 2.61 -13.58
C SER A 191 -18.55 2.50 -13.90
N ILE A 192 -19.43 2.66 -12.91
CA ILE A 192 -20.89 2.52 -13.06
C ILE A 192 -21.67 3.81 -12.86
N THR A 193 -20.99 4.93 -12.58
CA THR A 193 -21.58 6.27 -12.35
C THR A 193 -21.08 7.27 -13.37
#